data_AF-A0A2E2PWH5-F1
#
_entry.id   AF-A0A2E2PWH5-F1
#
_cell.length_a   1.000
_cell.length_b   1.000
_cell.length_c   1.000
_cell.angle_alpha   90.00
_cell.angle_beta   90.00
_cell.angle_gamma   90.00
#
_symmetry.space_group_name_H-M   'P 1'
#
loop_
_entity.id
_entity.type
_entity.pdbx_description
1 polymer ?
#
loop_
_entity_poly.entity_id
_entity_poly.type
_entity_poly.pdbx_seq_one_letter_code
_entity_poly.pdbx_strand_id
1 'polypeptide(L)'
;MVVAASDIAGSRAFVWAVCQHESVSTTNEVPATREALAGHLDRLGVRSDCYHLYGAHLDDAFVMDHRPTGWVVFYSERGGEWSVATHDREAGACADLLARVVREDHCFFELVAGPAPAEAADAEWAAWLQSHGIGADGLDPRDWKTDDVPWVPGPYWRRYFVRIKAFRDRQSSTE
;
A
#
# COMPACT_ATOMS: atom_id res chain seq x y z
N MET A 1 -57.24 -16.98 -8.62
CA MET A 1 -58.21 -17.37 -9.66
C MET A 1 -57.74 -16.74 -10.96
N VAL A 2 -57.37 -17.57 -11.93
CA VAL A 2 -56.88 -17.19 -13.26
C VAL A 2 -58.08 -16.94 -14.15
N VAL A 3 -58.11 -15.87 -14.96
CA VAL A 3 -58.37 -15.93 -16.41
C VAL A 3 -57.71 -14.73 -17.10
N ALA A 4 -56.97 -15.02 -18.16
CA ALA A 4 -56.21 -14.10 -19.00
C ALA A 4 -57.07 -13.44 -20.10
N ALA A 5 -56.57 -12.33 -20.66
CA ALA A 5 -56.86 -11.96 -22.04
C ALA A 5 -55.63 -11.30 -22.68
N SER A 6 -55.27 -11.86 -23.83
CA SER A 6 -54.12 -11.65 -24.71
C SER A 6 -54.01 -10.24 -25.32
N ASP A 7 -52.78 -9.69 -25.37
CA ASP A 7 -51.97 -9.44 -26.58
C ASP A 7 -52.74 -9.12 -27.90
N ILE A 8 -52.41 -8.15 -28.76
CA ILE A 8 -51.21 -7.36 -29.10
C ILE A 8 -51.67 -6.19 -29.99
N ALA A 9 -51.05 -5.00 -29.88
CA ALA A 9 -50.56 -4.16 -31.01
C ALA A 9 -50.24 -2.73 -30.53
N GLY A 10 -49.00 -2.27 -30.74
CA GLY A 10 -48.70 -0.83 -30.69
C GLY A 10 -47.33 -0.44 -30.14
N SER A 11 -46.28 -0.77 -30.89
CA SER A 11 -44.96 -0.15 -30.94
C SER A 11 -44.63 0.99 -29.96
N ARG A 12 -43.68 0.71 -29.06
CA ARG A 12 -42.58 1.63 -28.69
C ARG A 12 -41.44 0.82 -28.05
N ALA A 13 -40.52 0.36 -28.89
CA ALA A 13 -39.25 -0.18 -28.44
C ALA A 13 -38.43 0.97 -27.85
N PHE A 14 -38.39 1.06 -26.52
CA PHE A 14 -37.35 1.80 -25.82
C PHE A 14 -36.05 1.02 -26.01
N VAL A 15 -35.25 1.47 -26.98
CA VAL A 15 -33.86 1.03 -27.12
C VAL A 15 -33.12 1.60 -25.92
N TRP A 16 -33.00 0.80 -24.85
CA TRP A 16 -31.95 1.01 -23.88
C TRP A 16 -30.66 0.67 -24.61
N ALA A 17 -29.95 1.72 -25.03
CA ALA A 17 -28.54 1.59 -25.34
C ALA A 17 -27.88 1.04 -24.08
N VAL A 18 -27.52 -0.24 -24.12
CA VAL A 18 -26.55 -0.81 -23.19
C VAL A 18 -25.26 -0.06 -23.51
N CYS A 19 -24.99 1.03 -22.79
CA CYS A 19 -23.62 1.45 -22.59
C CYS A 19 -22.96 0.24 -21.94
N GLN A 20 -22.22 -0.52 -22.74
CA GLN A 20 -21.22 -1.42 -22.24
C GLN A 20 -20.26 -0.55 -21.45
N HIS A 21 -20.51 -0.44 -20.15
CA HIS A 21 -19.47 -0.08 -19.23
C HIS A 21 -18.50 -1.24 -19.37
N GLU A 22 -17.42 -1.03 -20.13
CA GLU A 22 -16.24 -1.87 -20.00
C GLU A 22 -15.97 -1.95 -18.50
N SER A 23 -16.30 -3.10 -17.95
CA SER A 23 -15.88 -3.45 -16.62
C SER A 23 -14.37 -3.56 -16.78
N VAL A 24 -13.64 -2.57 -16.27
CA VAL A 24 -12.22 -2.74 -16.01
C VAL A 24 -12.16 -3.90 -15.04
N SER A 25 -11.96 -5.09 -15.59
CA SER A 25 -11.59 -6.28 -14.84
C SER A 25 -10.23 -5.98 -14.26
N THR A 26 -10.18 -5.31 -13.11
CA THR A 26 -8.96 -5.23 -12.31
C THR A 26 -8.77 -6.60 -11.71
N THR A 27 -8.37 -7.57 -12.55
CA THR A 27 -7.87 -8.85 -12.08
C THR A 27 -6.75 -8.48 -11.11
N ASN A 28 -6.88 -8.93 -9.87
CA ASN A 28 -5.87 -8.81 -8.82
C ASN A 28 -4.67 -9.72 -9.17
N GLU A 29 -4.14 -9.53 -10.38
CA GLU A 29 -3.10 -10.36 -10.96
C GLU A 29 -1.77 -9.85 -10.42
N VAL A 30 -1.04 -10.76 -9.80
CA VAL A 30 0.27 -10.48 -9.27
C VAL A 30 1.19 -10.07 -10.44
N PRO A 31 1.89 -8.92 -10.35
CA PRO A 31 2.80 -8.49 -11.39
C PRO A 31 3.85 -9.56 -11.72
N ALA A 32 4.04 -9.84 -13.02
CA ALA A 32 4.93 -10.90 -13.48
C ALA A 32 6.38 -10.45 -13.74
N THR A 33 6.64 -9.14 -13.72
CA THR A 33 7.97 -8.54 -13.90
C THR A 33 8.24 -7.52 -12.79
N ARG A 34 9.52 -7.23 -12.53
CA ARG A 34 9.95 -6.23 -11.54
C ARG A 34 9.43 -4.83 -11.86
N GLU A 35 9.40 -4.43 -13.13
CA GLU A 35 8.90 -3.12 -13.52
C GLU A 35 7.40 -2.99 -13.22
N ALA A 36 6.61 -4.02 -13.55
CA ALA A 36 5.19 -4.06 -13.23
C ALA A 36 4.96 -4.10 -11.70
N LEU A 37 5.82 -4.81 -10.97
CA LEU A 37 5.79 -4.89 -9.51
C LEU A 37 6.10 -3.54 -8.87
N ALA A 38 7.10 -2.80 -9.35
CA ALA A 38 7.42 -1.47 -8.87
C ALA A 38 6.21 -0.53 -8.95
N GLY A 39 5.56 -0.49 -10.12
CA GLY A 39 4.35 0.32 -10.30
C GLY A 39 3.17 -0.15 -9.45
N HIS A 40 3.07 -1.45 -9.17
CA HIS A 40 2.04 -2.00 -8.30
C HIS A 40 2.27 -1.61 -6.83
N LEU A 41 3.50 -1.76 -6.32
CA LEU A 41 3.88 -1.38 -4.95
C LEU A 41 3.68 0.12 -4.72
N ASP A 42 4.04 0.95 -5.70
CA ASP A 42 3.82 2.40 -5.65
C ASP A 42 2.33 2.76 -5.53
N ARG A 43 1.46 2.14 -6.34
CA ARG A 43 0.00 2.34 -6.25
C ARG A 43 -0.59 1.89 -4.92
N LEU A 44 -0.02 0.86 -4.31
CA LEU A 44 -0.42 0.40 -2.97
C LEU A 44 0.05 1.35 -1.85
N GLY A 45 0.96 2.28 -2.16
CA GLY A 45 1.57 3.14 -1.16
C GLY A 45 2.56 2.40 -0.26
N VAL A 46 3.32 1.46 -0.83
CA VAL A 46 4.46 0.86 -0.13
C VAL A 46 5.61 1.87 -0.07
N ARG A 47 6.26 1.98 1.09
CA ARG A 47 7.43 2.83 1.30
C ARG A 47 8.61 2.29 0.48
N SER A 48 9.26 3.16 -0.29
CA SER A 48 10.26 2.78 -1.29
C SER A 48 11.57 2.25 -0.71
N ASP A 49 11.82 2.47 0.58
CA ASP A 49 12.96 1.94 1.33
C ASP A 49 12.69 0.51 1.88
N CYS A 50 11.42 0.07 1.93
CA CYS A 50 11.08 -1.27 2.40
C CYS A 50 11.34 -2.37 1.36
N TYR A 51 11.69 -2.03 0.12
CA TYR A 51 11.98 -3.02 -0.90
C TYR A 51 13.01 -2.58 -1.95
N HIS A 52 13.73 -3.55 -2.51
CA HIS A 52 14.63 -3.36 -3.65
C HIS A 52 14.46 -4.47 -4.68
N LEU A 53 14.30 -4.10 -5.95
CA LEU A 53 14.00 -5.07 -7.02
C LEU A 53 15.23 -5.47 -7.84
N TYR A 54 16.34 -4.74 -7.73
CA TYR A 54 17.52 -4.91 -8.59
C TYR A 54 18.78 -5.28 -7.81
N GLY A 55 18.63 -6.01 -6.70
CA GLY A 55 19.73 -6.39 -5.83
C GLY A 55 20.33 -5.21 -5.06
N ALA A 56 20.12 -5.19 -3.74
CA ALA A 56 20.78 -4.25 -2.84
C ALA A 56 20.89 -4.89 -1.45
N HIS A 57 21.98 -4.61 -0.72
CA HIS A 57 22.07 -4.93 0.71
C HIS A 57 21.81 -3.66 1.52
N LEU A 58 20.54 -3.23 1.50
CA LEU A 58 20.07 -2.12 2.30
C LEU A 58 19.46 -2.65 3.59
N ASP A 59 19.67 -1.91 4.66
CA ASP A 59 19.18 -2.28 5.98
C ASP A 59 17.65 -2.19 6.02
N ASP A 60 17.02 -3.14 6.70
CA ASP A 60 15.57 -3.26 6.89
C ASP A 60 14.72 -3.26 5.59
N ALA A 61 15.13 -4.02 4.57
CA ALA A 61 14.43 -4.06 3.28
C ALA A 61 14.19 -5.47 2.71
N PHE A 62 13.07 -5.67 2.00
CA PHE A 62 12.82 -6.86 1.19
C PHE A 62 13.48 -6.75 -0.18
N VAL A 63 14.36 -7.68 -0.50
CA VAL A 63 15.19 -7.61 -1.70
C VAL A 63 14.83 -8.74 -2.64
N MET A 64 14.65 -8.38 -3.91
CA MET A 64 14.61 -9.28 -5.05
C MET A 64 15.84 -9.03 -5.92
N ASP A 65 16.43 -10.13 -6.38
CA ASP A 65 17.64 -10.11 -7.21
C ASP A 65 17.64 -11.30 -8.19
N HIS A 66 18.41 -11.20 -9.28
CA HIS A 66 18.60 -12.28 -10.24
C HIS A 66 20.06 -12.72 -10.23
N ARG A 67 20.30 -13.90 -9.65
CA ARG A 67 21.62 -14.50 -9.48
C ARG A 67 21.84 -15.64 -10.47
N PRO A 68 23.07 -16.14 -10.65
CA PRO A 68 23.32 -17.30 -11.53
C PRO A 68 22.48 -18.55 -11.19
N THR A 69 22.04 -18.69 -9.95
CA THR A 69 21.20 -19.79 -9.47
C THR A 69 19.70 -19.57 -9.65
N GLY A 70 19.29 -18.42 -10.20
CA GLY A 70 17.89 -18.04 -10.40
C GLY A 70 17.51 -16.75 -9.70
N TRP A 71 16.20 -16.51 -9.63
CA TRP A 71 15.64 -15.37 -8.92
C TRP A 71 15.65 -15.61 -7.42
N VAL A 72 16.08 -14.64 -6.64
CA VAL A 72 16.09 -14.75 -5.18
C VAL A 72 15.28 -13.64 -4.55
N VAL A 73 14.62 -13.98 -3.44
CA VAL A 73 13.91 -13.04 -2.57
C VAL A 73 14.36 -13.27 -1.13
N PHE A 74 14.77 -12.21 -0.45
CA PHE A 74 15.25 -12.26 0.92
C PHE A 74 14.93 -10.97 1.67
N TYR A 75 15.05 -11.00 2.99
CA TYR A 75 15.04 -9.79 3.81
C TYR A 75 16.48 -9.42 4.15
N SER A 76 16.86 -8.16 3.96
CA SER A 76 18.18 -7.67 4.27
C SER A 76 18.12 -6.84 5.55
N GLU A 77 18.94 -7.23 6.54
CA GLU A 77 19.10 -6.53 7.82
C GLU A 77 20.53 -6.75 8.32
N ARG A 78 21.18 -5.67 8.76
CA ARG A 78 22.53 -5.59 9.33
C ARG A 78 23.59 -6.25 8.44
N GLY A 79 23.46 -6.06 7.13
CA GLY A 79 24.33 -6.65 6.11
C GLY A 79 24.14 -8.16 5.90
N GLY A 80 23.15 -8.77 6.55
CA GLY A 80 22.78 -10.17 6.37
C GLY A 80 21.65 -10.36 5.36
N GLU A 81 21.51 -11.60 4.88
CA GLU A 81 20.35 -12.07 4.10
C GLU A 81 19.56 -13.09 4.91
N TRP A 82 18.28 -12.82 5.12
CA TRP A 82 17.39 -13.64 5.92
C TRP A 82 16.22 -14.16 5.08
N SER A 83 15.70 -15.33 5.46
CA SER A 83 14.54 -15.95 4.81
C SER A 83 14.69 -16.08 3.29
N VAL A 84 15.90 -16.41 2.82
CA VAL A 84 16.21 -16.51 1.39
C VAL A 84 15.34 -17.59 0.73
N ALA A 85 14.65 -17.22 -0.35
CA ALA A 85 13.93 -18.13 -1.22
C ALA A 85 14.44 -17.98 -2.66
N THR A 86 14.46 -19.08 -3.40
CA THR A 86 14.88 -19.11 -4.81
C THR A 86 13.71 -19.54 -5.70
N HIS A 87 13.60 -18.91 -6.85
CA HIS A 87 12.52 -19.09 -7.82
C HIS A 87 13.11 -19.22 -9.22
N ASP A 88 12.52 -20.12 -10.02
CA ASP A 88 12.97 -20.34 -11.41
C ASP A 88 12.55 -19.21 -12.35
N ARG A 89 11.49 -18.46 -12.00
CA ARG A 89 10.88 -17.44 -12.85
C ARG A 89 10.68 -16.14 -12.08
N GLU A 90 10.85 -15.03 -12.78
CA GLU A 90 10.65 -13.67 -12.25
C GLU A 90 9.28 -13.51 -11.60
N ALA A 91 8.22 -13.96 -12.26
CA ALA A 91 6.86 -13.90 -11.75
C ALA A 91 6.68 -14.60 -10.38
N GLY A 92 7.43 -15.68 -10.12
CA GLY A 92 7.40 -16.36 -8.82
C GLY A 92 8.04 -15.51 -7.72
N ALA A 93 9.18 -14.89 -8.03
CA ALA A 93 9.86 -13.97 -7.13
C ALA A 93 9.05 -12.68 -6.91
N CYS A 94 8.38 -12.16 -7.93
CA CYS A 94 7.48 -11.00 -7.78
C CYS A 94 6.30 -11.31 -6.84
N ALA A 95 5.71 -12.51 -6.97
CA ALA A 95 4.64 -12.95 -6.07
C ALA A 95 5.12 -13.10 -4.63
N ASP A 96 6.30 -13.68 -4.44
CA ASP A 96 6.91 -13.84 -3.12
C ASP A 96 7.21 -12.48 -2.47
N LEU A 97 7.91 -11.58 -3.17
CA LEU A 97 8.21 -10.25 -2.64
C LEU A 97 6.94 -9.48 -2.29
N LEU A 98 5.94 -9.47 -3.18
CA LEU A 98 4.66 -8.82 -2.91
C LEU A 98 4.01 -9.39 -1.65
N ALA A 99 3.94 -10.73 -1.53
CA ALA A 99 3.33 -11.39 -0.39
C ALA A 99 4.04 -11.07 0.94
N ARG A 100 5.37 -10.93 0.94
CA ARG A 100 6.12 -10.53 2.13
C ARG A 100 5.86 -9.08 2.52
N VAL A 101 5.97 -8.16 1.57
CA VAL A 101 5.76 -6.73 1.80
C VAL A 101 4.34 -6.45 2.30
N VAL A 102 3.30 -7.04 1.69
CA VAL A 102 1.91 -6.76 2.09
C VAL A 102 1.52 -7.31 3.46
N ARG A 103 2.30 -8.24 4.01
CA ARG A 103 2.12 -8.74 5.39
C ARG A 103 2.70 -7.80 6.43
N GLU A 104 3.60 -6.93 6.03
CA GLU A 104 4.31 -6.03 6.91
C GLU A 104 3.63 -4.66 6.94
N ASP A 105 2.77 -4.46 7.92
CA ASP A 105 2.00 -3.21 8.07
C ASP A 105 2.90 -1.97 8.05
N HIS A 106 4.10 -2.03 8.64
CA HIS A 106 5.02 -0.90 8.69
C HIS A 106 5.50 -0.43 7.30
N CYS A 107 5.41 -1.28 6.27
CA CYS A 107 5.76 -0.92 4.89
C CYS A 107 4.80 0.09 4.27
N PHE A 108 3.61 0.30 4.84
CA PHE A 108 2.59 1.20 4.30
C PHE A 108 2.51 2.55 5.03
N PHE A 109 3.31 2.73 6.07
CA PHE A 109 3.21 3.87 6.96
C PHE A 109 4.49 4.70 6.95
N GLU A 110 4.31 6.01 6.92
CA GLU A 110 5.36 7.01 7.01
C GLU A 110 5.28 7.70 8.37
N LEU A 111 6.45 7.93 8.97
CA LEU A 111 6.58 8.68 10.22
C LEU A 111 6.42 10.17 9.90
N VAL A 112 5.47 10.83 10.57
CA VAL A 112 5.12 12.23 10.28
C VAL A 112 5.30 13.16 11.49
N ALA A 113 5.41 12.61 12.70
CA ALA A 113 5.77 13.34 13.90
C ALA A 113 6.49 12.43 14.91
N GLY A 114 7.43 13.01 15.67
CA GLY A 114 8.38 12.26 16.48
C GLY A 114 9.43 11.50 15.66
N PRO A 115 10.23 10.60 16.28
CA PRO A 115 10.20 10.25 17.69
C PRO A 115 10.65 11.43 18.57
N ALA A 116 9.84 11.78 19.56
CA ALA A 116 10.11 12.86 20.51
C ALA A 116 9.39 12.60 21.84
N PRO A 117 9.69 13.30 22.96
CA PRO A 117 8.86 13.24 24.16
C PRO A 117 7.38 13.49 23.83
N ALA A 118 6.47 12.79 24.52
CA ALA A 118 5.05 12.75 24.16
C ALA A 118 4.42 14.12 23.85
N GLU A 119 4.59 15.11 24.73
CA GLU A 119 4.03 16.46 24.52
C GLU A 119 4.56 17.15 23.25
N ALA A 120 5.83 16.95 22.92
CA ALA A 120 6.44 17.50 21.72
C ALA A 120 5.92 16.78 20.46
N ALA A 121 5.83 15.44 20.49
CA ALA A 121 5.27 14.66 19.39
C ALA A 121 3.80 14.97 19.14
N ASP A 122 3.00 15.18 20.20
CA ASP A 122 1.59 15.58 20.10
C ASP A 122 1.44 16.95 19.43
N ALA A 123 2.34 17.90 19.76
CA ALA A 123 2.36 19.22 19.15
C ALA A 123 2.80 19.17 17.67
N GLU A 124 3.83 18.38 17.35
CA GLU A 124 4.28 18.14 15.97
C GLU A 124 3.17 17.49 15.14
N TRP A 125 2.46 16.51 15.69
CA TRP A 125 1.32 15.86 15.06
C TRP A 125 0.20 16.85 14.76
N ALA A 126 -0.19 17.69 15.72
CA ALA A 126 -1.20 18.72 15.52
C ALA A 126 -0.79 19.73 14.43
N ALA A 127 0.48 20.15 14.42
CA ALA A 127 1.02 21.04 13.40
C ALA A 127 1.03 20.38 12.01
N TRP A 128 1.36 19.08 11.93
CA TRP A 128 1.31 18.32 10.69
C TRP A 128 -0.12 18.19 10.16
N LEU A 129 -1.10 17.86 11.02
CA LEU A 129 -2.51 17.83 10.61
C LEU A 129 -2.97 19.18 10.06
N GLN A 130 -2.61 20.27 10.75
CA GLN A 130 -2.96 21.62 10.33
C GLN A 130 -2.34 21.99 8.98
N SER A 131 -1.04 21.69 8.77
CA SER A 131 -0.36 22.02 7.51
C SER A 131 -0.90 21.24 6.32
N HIS A 132 -1.57 20.11 6.56
CA HIS A 132 -2.21 19.27 5.55
C HIS A 132 -3.72 19.52 5.43
N GLY A 133 -4.26 20.54 6.10
CA GLY A 133 -5.68 20.89 6.06
C GLY A 133 -6.61 19.83 6.67
N ILE A 134 -6.08 19.00 7.58
CA ILE A 134 -6.82 17.88 8.18
C ILE A 134 -7.55 18.37 9.44
N GLY A 135 -8.89 18.36 9.39
CA GLY A 135 -9.77 18.79 10.48
C GLY A 135 -10.05 17.73 11.56
N ALA A 136 -10.98 18.03 12.48
CA ALA A 136 -11.29 17.19 13.65
C ALA A 136 -11.76 15.76 13.35
N ASP A 137 -12.33 15.52 12.17
CA ASP A 137 -12.74 14.18 11.68
C ASP A 137 -11.69 13.56 10.72
N GLY A 138 -10.49 14.12 10.69
CA GLY A 138 -9.75 14.29 9.44
C GLY A 138 -8.94 13.12 8.90
N LEU A 139 -8.74 12.04 9.66
CA LEU A 139 -8.12 10.80 9.15
C LEU A 139 -8.94 9.58 9.58
N ASP A 140 -9.15 8.66 8.63
CA ASP A 140 -9.71 7.36 8.93
C ASP A 140 -8.82 6.66 9.97
N PRO A 141 -9.36 6.06 11.04
CA PRO A 141 -8.58 5.36 12.05
C PRO A 141 -7.67 4.24 11.51
N ARG A 142 -7.89 3.77 10.28
CA ARG A 142 -7.06 2.76 9.59
C ARG A 142 -5.85 3.34 8.86
N ASP A 143 -5.82 4.66 8.71
CA ASP A 143 -4.81 5.40 7.95
C ASP A 143 -3.81 6.13 8.83
N TRP A 144 -3.90 6.01 10.15
CA TRP A 144 -2.88 6.52 11.05
C TRP A 144 -2.72 5.62 12.27
N LYS A 145 -1.56 5.71 12.91
CA LYS A 145 -1.28 5.02 14.17
C LYS A 145 -0.29 5.81 15.00
N THR A 146 -0.29 5.55 16.30
CA THR A 146 0.69 6.08 17.24
C THR A 146 1.26 4.96 18.09
N ASP A 147 2.53 5.07 18.45
CA ASP A 147 3.15 4.22 19.46
C ASP A 147 4.11 5.01 20.35
N ASP A 148 4.28 4.50 21.58
CA ASP A 148 5.25 4.99 22.55
C ASP A 148 6.40 3.97 22.59
N VAL A 149 7.64 4.38 22.27
CA VAL A 149 8.79 3.48 22.18
C VAL A 149 9.49 3.33 23.55
N PRO A 150 9.51 2.10 24.14
CA PRO A 150 10.04 1.89 25.49
C PRO A 150 11.56 1.70 25.57
N TRP A 151 12.26 1.53 24.43
CA TRP A 151 13.69 1.18 24.41
C TRP A 151 14.64 2.40 24.35
N VAL A 152 14.11 3.62 24.36
CA VAL A 152 14.91 4.85 24.47
C VAL A 152 15.05 5.22 25.95
N PRO A 153 16.27 5.42 26.49
CA PRO A 153 16.44 5.91 27.86
C PRO A 153 15.78 7.28 28.05
N GLY A 154 14.77 7.39 28.92
CA GLY A 154 14.08 8.64 29.20
C GLY A 154 12.55 8.49 29.36
N PRO A 155 11.79 9.60 29.37
CA PRO A 155 10.33 9.55 29.23
C PRO A 155 9.95 8.86 27.92
N TYR A 156 8.79 8.20 27.84
CA TYR A 156 8.34 7.54 26.63
C TYR A 156 8.38 8.49 25.42
N TRP A 157 9.10 8.10 24.37
CA TRP A 157 9.14 8.84 23.11
C TRP A 157 7.95 8.37 22.27
N ARG A 158 7.14 9.31 21.80
CA ARG A 158 5.97 9.03 20.97
C ARG A 158 6.29 9.23 19.50
N ARG A 159 5.65 8.42 18.66
CA ARG A 159 5.67 8.53 17.20
C ARG A 159 4.26 8.55 16.64
N TYR A 160 4.08 9.26 15.55
CA TYR A 160 2.86 9.25 14.75
C TYR A 160 3.19 8.85 13.33
N PHE A 161 2.37 7.94 12.80
CA PHE A 161 2.51 7.46 11.45
C PHE A 161 1.22 7.61 10.68
N VAL A 162 1.33 7.89 9.38
CA VAL A 162 0.20 7.96 8.46
C VAL A 162 0.42 7.01 7.29
N ARG A 163 -0.65 6.39 6.80
CA ARG A 163 -0.62 5.51 5.65
C ARG A 163 -0.25 6.32 4.40
N ILE A 164 0.80 5.91 3.71
CA ILE A 164 1.38 6.62 2.56
C ILE A 164 0.34 6.88 1.47
N LYS A 165 -0.52 5.89 1.18
CA LYS A 165 -1.59 6.08 0.20
C LYS A 165 -2.56 7.19 0.60
N ALA A 166 -3.00 7.20 1.86
CA ALA A 166 -3.92 8.21 2.37
C ALA A 166 -3.30 9.61 2.41
N PHE A 167 -1.97 9.67 2.59
CA PHE A 167 -1.19 10.89 2.48
C PHE A 167 -1.11 11.39 1.03
N ARG A 168 -0.73 10.54 0.07
CA ARG A 168 -0.58 10.89 -1.35
C ARG A 168 -1.90 11.30 -2.02
N ASP A 169 -2.97 10.54 -1.79
CA ASP A 169 -4.28 10.82 -2.39
C ASP A 169 -4.81 12.23 -1.99
N ARG A 170 -4.43 12.72 -0.80
CA ARG A 170 -4.75 14.08 -0.35
C ARG A 170 -3.92 15.17 -1.02
N GLN A 171 -2.62 14.94 -1.22
CA GLN A 171 -1.74 15.88 -1.93
C GLN A 171 -2.26 16.11 -3.36
N SER A 172 -2.63 15.04 -4.06
CA SER A 172 -3.18 15.12 -5.43
C SER A 172 -4.57 15.75 -5.52
N SER A 173 -5.31 15.87 -4.42
CA SER A 173 -6.64 16.52 -4.40
C SER A 173 -6.57 18.04 -4.23
N THR A 174 -5.36 18.58 -3.98
CA THR A 174 -5.13 20.01 -3.69
C THR A 174 -4.59 20.78 -4.91
N GLU A 175 -4.24 20.08 -6.00
CA GLU A 175 -3.84 20.66 -7.30
C GLU A 175 -5.02 20.79 -8.27
#